data_AF-A0A971I9U5-F1
#
_entry.id   AF-A0A971I9U5-F1
#
_cell.length_a   1.000
_cell.length_b   1.000
_cell.length_c   1.000
_cell.angle_alpha   90.00
_cell.angle_beta   90.00
_cell.angle_gamma   90.00
#
_symmetry.space_group_name_H-M   'P 1'
#
loop_
_entity.id
_entity.type
_entity.pdbx_description
1 polymer ?
#
loop_
_entity_poly.entity_id
_entity_poly.type
_entity_poly.pdbx_seq_one_letter_code
_entity_poly.pdbx_strand_id
1 'polypeptide(L)'
;MSRQYRVLLAFVCLAGGALAAAAQDDLASFVVVSPRDSRYFELSNGSPYIPIGFNLVDPPREAEFDRLFEIMAANRINYVRVWLGHNNWNVEHDKPLQFDAERARIIDRFLAMARANGVRVKMCIEHFRDIRAERQRWSDNTIYHKANGGFYESMHEYLSTSRGHDHFKAKLDWYAERYGDEPAVFAWELWNEMDAVRDSEWLDWTREMLPELKRRFPRNLAIQSLGSYDWENKRSSYRTLCLLEDNDVAQVHRYLDEGAGWQVCHGPVDVLGAQSVHELIAFDAGKPIILTETGAVKPRHTGCSELYAKDPDGTLLHDMLFAPFFSGAAGCGHVWWWRQAIEQPNLWHHFARFARAVEGLDPPAEAFKPITIAHDRLRIYGLAGRNTFLAWCRDARNDWRTELVEGYRPDTLSDVRIDLSSMRIPAGASVQLYDPWTDRQSQTTVRNGAVVVPSLHRSIVLRIASTIPSTR
;
A
#
# COMPACT_ATOMS: atom_id res chain seq x y z
N MET A 1 -32.37 44.94 -5.34
CA MET A 1 -31.67 43.87 -4.60
C MET A 1 -32.02 42.46 -5.15
N SER A 2 -31.82 42.13 -6.43
CA SER A 2 -32.11 40.73 -6.89
C SER A 2 -31.28 40.17 -8.06
N ARG A 3 -30.21 40.84 -8.53
CA ARG A 3 -29.40 40.33 -9.65
C ARG A 3 -28.10 39.60 -9.25
N GLN A 4 -27.61 39.75 -8.02
CA GLN A 4 -26.34 39.12 -7.60
C GLN A 4 -26.48 37.67 -7.07
N TYR A 5 -27.67 37.23 -6.64
CA TYR A 5 -27.87 35.88 -6.10
C TYR A 5 -28.08 34.77 -7.15
N ARG A 6 -28.46 35.13 -8.39
CA ARG A 6 -28.68 34.12 -9.46
C ARG A 6 -27.40 33.62 -10.12
N VAL A 7 -26.33 34.43 -10.12
CA VAL A 7 -25.04 34.04 -10.73
C VAL A 7 -24.28 33.09 -9.79
N LEU A 8 -24.31 33.33 -8.48
CA LEU A 8 -23.63 32.47 -7.51
C LEU A 8 -24.24 31.05 -7.44
N LEU A 9 -25.58 30.94 -7.53
CA LEU A 9 -26.28 29.65 -7.51
C LEU A 9 -26.00 28.80 -8.76
N ALA A 10 -25.92 29.44 -9.94
CA ALA A 10 -25.63 28.74 -11.20
C ALA A 10 -24.18 28.22 -11.26
N PHE A 11 -23.20 28.99 -10.78
CA PHE A 11 -21.80 28.55 -10.69
C PHE A 11 -21.59 27.42 -9.68
N VAL A 12 -22.28 27.45 -8.53
CA VAL A 12 -22.21 26.37 -7.52
C VAL A 12 -22.85 25.08 -8.04
N CYS A 13 -23.99 25.15 -8.74
CA CYS A 13 -24.62 23.97 -9.34
C CYS A 13 -23.80 23.39 -10.52
N LEU A 14 -23.16 24.23 -11.34
CA LEU A 14 -22.30 23.78 -12.44
C LEU A 14 -20.99 23.15 -11.94
N ALA A 15 -20.36 23.76 -10.93
CA ALA A 15 -19.16 23.19 -10.30
C ALA A 15 -19.45 21.88 -9.55
N GLY A 16 -20.59 21.80 -8.85
CA GLY A 16 -21.06 20.57 -8.21
C GLY A 16 -21.35 19.46 -9.23
N GLY A 17 -21.96 19.81 -10.38
CA GLY A 17 -22.21 18.86 -11.46
C GLY A 17 -20.92 18.34 -12.13
N ALA A 18 -19.92 19.21 -12.34
CA ALA A 18 -18.64 18.82 -12.92
C ALA A 18 -17.81 17.94 -11.98
N LEU A 19 -17.78 18.26 -10.67
CA LEU A 19 -17.10 17.43 -9.66
C LEU A 19 -17.79 16.07 -9.49
N ALA A 20 -19.12 16.03 -9.50
CA ALA A 20 -19.86 14.76 -9.46
C ALA A 20 -19.64 13.91 -10.72
N ALA A 21 -19.57 14.53 -11.91
CA ALA A 21 -19.26 13.84 -13.15
C ALA A 21 -17.82 13.29 -13.16
N ALA A 22 -16.84 14.08 -12.71
CA ALA A 22 -15.45 13.64 -12.59
C ALA A 22 -15.31 12.49 -11.57
N ALA A 23 -15.96 12.60 -10.41
CA ALA A 23 -15.99 11.52 -9.43
C ALA A 23 -16.62 10.24 -10.01
N GLN A 24 -17.73 10.36 -10.75
CA GLN A 24 -18.38 9.21 -11.39
C GLN A 24 -17.49 8.56 -12.46
N ASP A 25 -16.75 9.37 -13.23
CA ASP A 25 -15.78 8.91 -14.22
C ASP A 25 -14.58 8.19 -13.56
N ASP A 26 -14.09 8.72 -12.45
CA ASP A 26 -13.07 8.05 -11.64
C ASP A 26 -13.57 6.70 -11.10
N LEU A 27 -14.82 6.59 -10.63
CA LEU A 27 -15.40 5.33 -10.15
C LEU A 27 -15.53 4.25 -11.24
N ALA A 28 -15.68 4.66 -12.51
CA ALA A 28 -15.76 3.76 -13.66
C ALA A 28 -14.38 3.39 -14.23
N SER A 29 -13.32 4.09 -13.79
CA SER A 29 -11.97 3.94 -14.34
C SER A 29 -11.11 2.93 -13.57
N PHE A 30 -10.31 2.19 -14.33
CA PHE A 30 -9.37 1.18 -13.81
C PHE A 30 -8.08 1.83 -13.34
N VAL A 31 -7.43 1.26 -12.33
CA VAL A 31 -6.07 1.67 -11.95
C VAL A 31 -5.07 1.03 -12.90
N VAL A 32 -4.17 1.85 -13.46
CA VAL A 32 -3.11 1.42 -14.38
C VAL A 32 -1.75 1.94 -13.93
N VAL A 33 -0.67 1.28 -14.36
CA VAL A 33 0.67 1.88 -14.31
C VAL A 33 0.66 3.12 -15.20
N SER A 34 1.14 4.27 -14.70
CA SER A 34 1.05 5.50 -15.47
C SER A 34 1.95 5.45 -16.72
N PRO A 35 1.41 5.72 -17.92
CA PRO A 35 2.20 5.91 -19.13
C PRO A 35 3.06 7.18 -19.10
N ARG A 36 2.80 8.12 -18.18
CA ARG A 36 3.58 9.37 -18.02
C ARG A 36 4.83 9.15 -17.17
N ASP A 37 4.73 8.28 -16.17
CA ASP A 37 5.84 7.86 -15.31
C ASP A 37 5.51 6.48 -14.72
N SER A 38 6.22 5.45 -15.19
CA SER A 38 5.95 4.06 -14.82
C SER A 38 6.23 3.73 -13.35
N ARG A 39 6.71 4.68 -12.56
CA ARG A 39 6.92 4.54 -11.11
C ARG A 39 5.65 4.80 -10.29
N TYR A 40 4.56 5.24 -10.92
CA TYR A 40 3.32 5.64 -10.25
C TYR A 40 2.08 5.07 -10.92
N PHE A 41 0.92 5.28 -10.29
CA PHE A 41 -0.38 4.88 -10.82
C PHE A 41 -1.20 6.08 -11.27
N GLU A 42 -2.09 5.83 -12.24
CA GLU A 42 -3.19 6.70 -12.58
C GLU A 42 -4.43 5.86 -12.88
N LEU A 43 -5.59 6.50 -12.93
CA LEU A 43 -6.81 5.90 -13.43
C LEU A 43 -6.78 5.92 -14.96
N SER A 44 -7.53 5.01 -15.61
CA SER A 44 -7.60 4.91 -17.07
C SER A 44 -8.14 6.17 -17.78
N ASN A 45 -8.75 7.10 -17.04
CA ASN A 45 -9.14 8.43 -17.51
C ASN A 45 -8.03 9.50 -17.35
N GLY A 46 -6.88 9.15 -16.78
CA GLY A 46 -5.71 10.00 -16.58
C GLY A 46 -5.59 10.66 -15.20
N SER A 47 -6.59 10.48 -14.31
CA SER A 47 -6.53 11.02 -12.94
C SER A 47 -5.41 10.36 -12.13
N PRO A 48 -4.55 11.11 -11.39
CA PRO A 48 -3.50 10.50 -10.57
C PRO A 48 -4.09 9.63 -9.45
N TYR A 49 -3.45 8.51 -9.14
CA TYR A 49 -3.90 7.59 -8.10
C TYR A 49 -2.77 7.25 -7.14
N ILE A 50 -2.97 7.54 -5.85
CA ILE A 50 -2.09 7.15 -4.75
C ILE A 50 -2.89 6.18 -3.87
N PRO A 51 -2.51 4.90 -3.74
CA PRO A 51 -3.18 3.99 -2.81
C PRO A 51 -2.89 4.39 -1.37
N ILE A 52 -3.97 4.56 -0.61
CA ILE A 52 -4.01 4.91 0.81
C ILE A 52 -4.86 3.86 1.50
N GLY A 53 -4.22 2.95 2.22
CA GLY A 53 -4.92 1.78 2.71
C GLY A 53 -4.09 0.79 3.51
N PHE A 54 -4.64 -0.41 3.67
CA PHE A 54 -4.10 -1.45 4.54
C PHE A 54 -4.55 -2.84 4.06
N ASN A 55 -4.04 -3.89 4.69
CA ASN A 55 -4.46 -5.26 4.42
C ASN A 55 -5.65 -5.63 5.32
N LEU A 56 -6.79 -6.00 4.73
CA LEU A 56 -7.91 -6.64 5.41
C LEU A 56 -7.62 -8.14 5.56
N VAL A 57 -6.61 -8.44 6.37
CA VAL A 57 -6.21 -9.79 6.75
C VAL A 57 -7.34 -10.43 7.54
N ASP A 58 -7.69 -11.65 7.16
CA ASP A 58 -8.99 -12.25 7.42
C ASP A 58 -10.11 -11.34 6.91
N PRO A 59 -10.62 -11.56 5.69
CA PRO A 59 -11.60 -10.68 5.11
C PRO A 59 -12.80 -10.47 6.06
N PRO A 60 -13.33 -9.24 6.13
CA PRO A 60 -14.38 -8.90 7.08
C PRO A 60 -15.63 -9.74 6.83
N ARG A 61 -16.42 -9.94 7.89
CA ARG A 61 -17.75 -10.56 7.74
C ARG A 61 -18.67 -9.57 7.05
N GLU A 62 -19.67 -10.10 6.32
CA GLU A 62 -20.64 -9.26 5.59
C GLU A 62 -21.34 -8.23 6.51
N ALA A 63 -21.59 -8.59 7.78
CA ALA A 63 -22.18 -7.70 8.78
C ALA A 63 -21.27 -6.51 9.18
N GLU A 64 -19.99 -6.53 8.83
CA GLU A 64 -19.03 -5.46 9.15
C GLU A 64 -18.88 -4.45 8.00
N PHE A 65 -19.42 -4.75 6.80
CA PHE A 65 -19.14 -3.96 5.60
C PHE A 65 -19.60 -2.51 5.74
N ASP A 66 -20.85 -2.27 6.15
CA ASP A 66 -21.40 -0.91 6.22
C ASP A 66 -20.57 -0.02 7.15
N ARG A 67 -20.27 -0.50 8.37
CA ARG A 67 -19.39 0.17 9.32
C ARG A 67 -18.00 0.43 8.74
N LEU A 68 -17.38 -0.56 8.09
CA LEU A 68 -16.03 -0.42 7.56
C LEU A 68 -15.96 0.61 6.43
N PHE A 69 -16.91 0.59 5.49
CA PHE A 69 -16.95 1.57 4.40
C PHE A 69 -17.24 2.98 4.89
N GLU A 70 -18.12 3.16 5.89
CA GLU A 70 -18.34 4.45 6.54
C GLU A 70 -17.05 5.00 7.16
N ILE A 71 -16.32 4.16 7.92
CA ILE A 71 -15.05 4.54 8.54
C ILE A 71 -13.99 4.85 7.48
N MET A 72 -13.87 4.03 6.44
CA MET A 72 -12.90 4.23 5.36
C MET A 72 -13.16 5.55 4.62
N ALA A 73 -14.41 5.82 4.26
CA ALA A 73 -14.81 7.06 3.61
C ALA A 73 -14.49 8.28 4.50
N ALA A 74 -14.83 8.23 5.78
CA ALA A 74 -14.55 9.29 6.74
C ALA A 74 -13.05 9.58 6.91
N ASN A 75 -12.19 8.59 6.64
CA ASN A 75 -10.75 8.69 6.80
C ASN A 75 -9.98 8.72 5.47
N ARG A 76 -10.68 8.93 4.34
CA ARG A 76 -10.09 9.02 2.99
C ARG A 76 -9.25 7.80 2.58
N ILE A 77 -9.64 6.62 3.08
CA ILE A 77 -9.04 5.34 2.67
C ILE A 77 -9.64 4.97 1.32
N ASN A 78 -8.78 4.74 0.33
CA ASN A 78 -9.18 4.41 -1.04
C ASN A 78 -8.62 3.06 -1.52
N TYR A 79 -7.94 2.31 -0.65
CA TYR A 79 -7.32 1.04 -1.00
C TYR A 79 -7.48 0.01 0.13
N VAL A 80 -7.72 -1.25 -0.25
CA VAL A 80 -7.57 -2.41 0.64
C VAL A 80 -7.05 -3.62 -0.11
N ARG A 81 -6.39 -4.55 0.60
CA ARG A 81 -6.07 -5.88 0.10
C ARG A 81 -6.86 -6.95 0.85
N VAL A 82 -7.39 -7.94 0.13
CA VAL A 82 -8.15 -9.08 0.69
C VAL A 82 -7.57 -10.41 0.24
N TRP A 83 -7.79 -11.47 1.02
CA TRP A 83 -7.50 -12.85 0.65
C TRP A 83 -8.78 -13.58 0.26
N LEU A 84 -8.90 -13.97 -1.01
CA LEU A 84 -10.04 -14.71 -1.52
C LEU A 84 -10.04 -16.16 -1.05
N GLY A 85 -8.87 -16.81 -0.97
CA GLY A 85 -8.77 -18.19 -0.47
C GLY A 85 -9.12 -18.38 1.02
N HIS A 86 -9.47 -17.32 1.75
CA HIS A 86 -9.72 -17.39 3.19
C HIS A 86 -11.21 -17.61 3.56
N ASN A 87 -11.45 -18.52 4.50
CA ASN A 87 -12.76 -18.82 5.14
C ASN A 87 -13.97 -18.51 4.26
N ASN A 88 -14.83 -17.58 4.65
CA ASN A 88 -16.14 -17.30 4.04
C ASN A 88 -16.05 -16.73 2.61
N TRP A 89 -14.88 -16.31 2.16
CA TRP A 89 -14.68 -15.73 0.84
C TRP A 89 -14.16 -16.75 -0.17
N ASN A 90 -13.63 -17.89 0.29
CA ASN A 90 -13.12 -18.90 -0.62
C ASN A 90 -14.26 -19.56 -1.39
N VAL A 91 -14.45 -19.17 -2.64
CA VAL A 91 -15.47 -19.74 -3.51
C VAL A 91 -15.19 -21.23 -3.82
N GLU A 92 -13.94 -21.66 -3.77
CA GLU A 92 -13.54 -23.06 -3.97
C GLU A 92 -13.18 -23.70 -2.61
N HIS A 93 -14.21 -24.02 -1.83
CA HIS A 93 -14.03 -24.45 -0.43
C HIS A 93 -14.43 -25.89 -0.13
N ASP A 94 -15.34 -26.46 -0.89
CA ASP A 94 -15.85 -27.82 -0.66
C ASP A 94 -15.08 -28.85 -1.49
N LYS A 95 -14.98 -28.62 -2.80
CA LYS A 95 -14.28 -29.50 -3.75
C LYS A 95 -13.48 -28.71 -4.77
N PRO A 96 -12.37 -29.28 -5.29
CA PRO A 96 -11.64 -28.73 -6.43
C PRO A 96 -12.55 -28.39 -7.59
N LEU A 97 -12.35 -27.20 -8.17
CA LEU A 97 -13.06 -26.68 -9.34
C LEU A 97 -14.59 -26.58 -9.17
N GLN A 98 -15.08 -26.59 -7.94
CA GLN A 98 -16.47 -26.30 -7.61
C GLN A 98 -16.56 -24.94 -6.92
N PHE A 99 -17.08 -23.95 -7.64
CA PHE A 99 -17.17 -22.57 -7.18
C PHE A 99 -18.55 -22.25 -6.60
N ASP A 100 -18.57 -21.79 -5.35
CA ASP A 100 -19.77 -21.48 -4.56
C ASP A 100 -20.32 -20.08 -4.88
N ALA A 101 -21.52 -20.04 -5.44
CA ALA A 101 -22.20 -18.80 -5.81
C ALA A 101 -22.64 -17.94 -4.61
N GLU A 102 -22.90 -18.52 -3.43
CA GLU A 102 -23.28 -17.74 -2.25
C GLU A 102 -22.06 -17.01 -1.67
N ARG A 103 -20.89 -17.65 -1.68
CA ARG A 103 -19.64 -16.98 -1.33
C ARG A 103 -19.26 -15.91 -2.35
N ALA A 104 -19.55 -16.15 -3.64
CA ALA A 104 -19.42 -15.14 -4.67
C ALA A 104 -20.28 -13.90 -4.40
N ARG A 105 -21.52 -14.08 -3.91
CA ARG A 105 -22.43 -12.97 -3.56
C ARG A 105 -21.83 -12.03 -2.51
N ILE A 106 -21.05 -12.56 -1.56
CA ILE A 106 -20.36 -11.77 -0.54
C ILE A 106 -19.29 -10.87 -1.19
N ILE A 107 -18.52 -11.43 -2.12
CA ILE A 107 -17.50 -10.70 -2.88
C ILE A 107 -18.17 -9.62 -3.76
N ASP A 108 -19.26 -9.93 -4.45
CA ASP A 108 -20.01 -8.96 -5.26
C ASP A 108 -20.45 -7.76 -4.42
N ARG A 109 -21.04 -8.03 -3.24
CA ARG A 109 -21.51 -6.99 -2.34
C ARG A 109 -20.35 -6.11 -1.89
N PHE A 110 -19.23 -6.72 -1.53
CA PHE A 110 -18.04 -5.98 -1.13
C PHE A 110 -17.49 -5.09 -2.24
N LEU A 111 -17.35 -5.62 -3.47
CA LEU A 111 -16.86 -4.85 -4.62
C LEU A 111 -17.85 -3.75 -5.03
N ALA A 112 -19.16 -3.99 -4.95
CA ALA A 112 -20.17 -2.97 -5.20
C ALA A 112 -20.06 -1.80 -4.21
N MET A 113 -19.85 -2.11 -2.93
CA MET A 113 -19.62 -1.09 -1.90
C MET A 113 -18.26 -0.39 -2.08
N ALA A 114 -17.22 -1.13 -2.46
CA ALA A 114 -15.91 -0.57 -2.76
C ALA A 114 -16.00 0.43 -3.91
N ARG A 115 -16.65 0.06 -5.02
CA ARG A 115 -16.93 0.98 -6.13
C ARG A 115 -17.70 2.21 -5.68
N ALA A 116 -18.79 2.04 -4.96
CA ALA A 116 -19.63 3.16 -4.51
C ALA A 116 -18.87 4.16 -3.61
N ASN A 117 -17.84 3.71 -2.90
CA ASN A 117 -17.05 4.52 -1.98
C ASN A 117 -15.66 4.90 -2.53
N GLY A 118 -15.35 4.60 -3.80
CA GLY A 118 -14.05 4.89 -4.39
C GLY A 118 -12.88 4.10 -3.80
N VAL A 119 -13.15 2.94 -3.20
CA VAL A 119 -12.13 2.03 -2.68
C VAL A 119 -11.72 1.04 -3.77
N ARG A 120 -10.42 0.88 -3.98
CA ARG A 120 -9.83 -0.12 -4.87
C ARG A 120 -9.32 -1.32 -4.08
N VAL A 121 -9.59 -2.52 -4.60
CA VAL A 121 -9.37 -3.77 -3.88
C VAL A 121 -8.30 -4.59 -4.61
N LYS A 122 -7.20 -4.89 -3.92
CA LYS A 122 -6.24 -5.89 -4.38
C LYS A 122 -6.73 -7.28 -3.98
N MET A 123 -6.94 -8.14 -4.98
CA MET A 123 -7.55 -9.45 -4.87
C MET A 123 -6.47 -10.53 -4.85
N CYS A 124 -6.07 -10.99 -3.65
CA CYS A 124 -5.13 -12.10 -3.50
C CYS A 124 -5.87 -13.43 -3.62
N ILE A 125 -5.52 -14.24 -4.62
CA ILE A 125 -6.29 -15.44 -4.98
C ILE A 125 -6.01 -16.57 -3.98
N GLU A 126 -4.74 -16.91 -3.77
CA GLU A 126 -4.32 -18.01 -2.89
C GLU A 126 -3.31 -17.60 -1.84
N HIS A 127 -3.20 -18.40 -0.77
CA HIS A 127 -2.26 -18.16 0.33
C HIS A 127 -1.77 -19.42 1.04
N PHE A 128 -2.31 -20.60 0.70
CA PHE A 128 -1.91 -21.84 1.35
C PHE A 128 -0.47 -22.20 0.98
N ARG A 129 0.22 -22.93 1.86
CA ARG A 129 1.66 -23.23 1.75
C ARG A 129 1.96 -24.70 1.46
N ASP A 130 0.97 -25.57 1.60
CA ASP A 130 1.10 -27.00 1.36
C ASP A 130 -0.25 -27.63 1.01
N ILE A 131 -0.24 -28.80 0.36
CA ILE A 131 -1.40 -29.64 0.11
C ILE A 131 -1.21 -30.95 0.88
N ARG A 132 -2.16 -31.28 1.78
CA ARG A 132 -2.04 -32.43 2.69
C ARG A 132 -3.35 -33.16 2.89
N ALA A 133 -3.29 -34.46 3.17
CA ALA A 133 -4.47 -35.24 3.56
C ALA A 133 -5.10 -34.71 4.86
N GLU A 134 -4.26 -34.38 5.85
CA GLU A 134 -4.70 -33.88 7.15
C GLU A 134 -4.10 -32.50 7.43
N ARG A 135 -4.91 -31.63 8.02
CA ARG A 135 -4.49 -30.27 8.38
C ARG A 135 -3.53 -30.31 9.56
N GLN A 136 -2.30 -29.82 9.38
CA GLN A 136 -1.32 -29.65 10.45
C GLN A 136 -1.07 -28.18 10.77
N ARG A 137 -1.25 -27.30 9.78
CA ARG A 137 -1.10 -25.85 9.90
C ARG A 137 -2.34 -25.15 9.35
N TRP A 138 -2.53 -23.91 9.77
CA TRP A 138 -3.61 -23.05 9.28
C TRP A 138 -3.53 -22.83 7.75
N SER A 139 -2.31 -22.87 7.20
CA SER A 139 -2.00 -22.65 5.80
C SER A 139 -2.03 -23.91 4.93
N ASP A 140 -2.53 -25.05 5.42
CA ASP A 140 -2.60 -26.28 4.64
C ASP A 140 -3.93 -26.34 3.86
N ASN A 141 -3.85 -26.61 2.56
CA ASN A 141 -5.02 -26.94 1.74
C ASN A 141 -5.27 -28.44 1.79
N THR A 142 -6.39 -28.83 2.37
CA THR A 142 -6.77 -30.25 2.48
C THR A 142 -7.67 -30.71 1.34
N ILE A 143 -8.45 -29.82 0.74
CA ILE A 143 -9.45 -30.18 -0.28
C ILE A 143 -8.82 -30.61 -1.61
N TYR A 144 -7.59 -30.14 -1.91
CA TYR A 144 -6.88 -30.48 -3.14
C TYR A 144 -6.23 -31.88 -3.06
N HIS A 145 -6.12 -32.46 -1.87
CA HIS A 145 -5.45 -33.73 -1.67
C HIS A 145 -6.32 -34.93 -2.10
N LYS A 146 -5.76 -35.95 -2.77
CA LYS A 146 -6.48 -37.14 -3.28
C LYS A 146 -7.29 -37.87 -2.21
N ALA A 147 -6.73 -38.00 -1.00
CA ALA A 147 -7.42 -38.59 0.15
C ALA A 147 -8.76 -37.91 0.51
N ASN A 148 -8.94 -36.62 0.14
CA ASN A 148 -10.13 -35.83 0.42
C ASN A 148 -10.99 -35.58 -0.83
N GLY A 149 -10.83 -36.41 -1.86
CA GLY A 149 -11.54 -36.26 -3.13
C GLY A 149 -10.89 -35.26 -4.10
N GLY A 150 -9.70 -34.77 -3.77
CA GLY A 150 -8.92 -33.90 -4.63
C GLY A 150 -8.08 -34.64 -5.68
N PHE A 151 -7.16 -33.92 -6.31
CA PHE A 151 -6.45 -34.39 -7.51
C PHE A 151 -4.96 -34.59 -7.32
N TYR A 152 -4.39 -34.14 -6.20
CA TYR A 152 -2.94 -34.07 -5.99
C TYR A 152 -2.54 -34.84 -4.71
N GLU A 153 -1.37 -35.47 -4.70
CA GLU A 153 -0.75 -36.05 -3.51
C GLU A 153 0.06 -35.01 -2.72
N SER A 154 0.44 -33.89 -3.35
CA SER A 154 1.30 -32.89 -2.73
C SER A 154 1.21 -31.53 -3.41
N MET A 155 1.76 -30.51 -2.75
CA MET A 155 1.96 -29.19 -3.33
C MET A 155 2.85 -29.22 -4.59
N HIS A 156 3.85 -30.11 -4.61
CA HIS A 156 4.71 -30.29 -5.76
C HIS A 156 3.93 -30.73 -7.00
N GLU A 157 3.08 -31.76 -6.88
CA GLU A 157 2.25 -32.23 -8.01
C GLU A 157 1.33 -31.12 -8.54
N TYR A 158 0.85 -30.22 -7.67
CA TYR A 158 0.05 -29.08 -8.07
C TYR A 158 0.86 -27.99 -8.81
N LEU A 159 2.11 -27.73 -8.40
CA LEU A 159 2.92 -26.68 -9.00
C LEU A 159 3.76 -27.12 -10.20
N SER A 160 4.02 -28.41 -10.39
CA SER A 160 4.92 -28.90 -11.43
C SER A 160 4.22 -29.60 -12.60
N THR A 161 2.90 -29.81 -12.53
CA THR A 161 2.15 -30.53 -13.56
C THR A 161 1.21 -29.62 -14.35
N SER A 162 1.02 -29.94 -15.63
CA SER A 162 0.04 -29.25 -16.48
C SER A 162 -1.37 -29.29 -15.89
N ARG A 163 -1.75 -30.39 -15.22
CA ARG A 163 -3.04 -30.50 -14.53
C ARG A 163 -3.19 -29.46 -13.41
N GLY A 164 -2.14 -29.22 -12.62
CA GLY A 164 -2.16 -28.21 -11.57
C GLY A 164 -2.22 -26.78 -12.13
N HIS A 165 -1.48 -26.54 -13.22
CA HIS A 165 -1.51 -25.28 -13.94
C HIS A 165 -2.89 -25.00 -14.54
N ASP A 166 -3.50 -25.99 -15.19
CA ASP A 166 -4.84 -25.90 -15.77
C ASP A 166 -5.93 -25.74 -14.71
N HIS A 167 -5.77 -26.36 -13.53
CA HIS A 167 -6.65 -26.14 -12.38
C HIS A 167 -6.61 -24.67 -11.97
N PHE A 168 -5.42 -24.10 -11.72
CA PHE A 168 -5.33 -22.70 -11.34
C PHE A 168 -5.88 -21.77 -12.44
N LYS A 169 -5.59 -22.05 -13.71
CA LYS A 169 -6.14 -21.31 -14.86
C LYS A 169 -7.67 -21.36 -14.90
N ALA A 170 -8.29 -22.50 -14.63
CA ALA A 170 -9.76 -22.60 -14.55
C ALA A 170 -10.34 -21.73 -13.43
N LYS A 171 -9.65 -21.61 -12.29
CA LYS A 171 -10.01 -20.67 -11.23
C LYS A 171 -9.87 -19.21 -11.68
N LEU A 172 -8.80 -18.88 -12.42
CA LEU A 172 -8.66 -17.56 -13.02
C LEU A 172 -9.78 -17.26 -14.01
N ASP A 173 -10.15 -18.23 -14.86
CA ASP A 173 -11.24 -18.09 -15.84
C ASP A 173 -12.57 -17.79 -15.14
N TRP A 174 -12.88 -18.49 -14.04
CA TRP A 174 -14.09 -18.23 -13.26
C TRP A 174 -14.13 -16.82 -12.65
N TYR A 175 -13.01 -16.36 -12.07
CA TYR A 175 -12.92 -14.99 -11.55
C TYR A 175 -12.99 -13.94 -12.66
N ALA A 176 -12.38 -14.21 -13.82
CA ALA A 176 -12.38 -13.30 -14.96
C ALA A 176 -13.78 -13.14 -15.57
N GLU A 177 -14.53 -14.22 -15.73
CA GLU A 177 -15.91 -14.19 -16.22
C GLU A 177 -16.80 -13.30 -15.33
N ARG A 178 -16.56 -13.31 -14.02
CA ARG A 178 -17.39 -12.58 -13.05
C ARG A 178 -16.93 -11.15 -12.76
N TYR A 179 -15.62 -10.93 -12.67
CA TYR A 179 -15.04 -9.69 -12.14
C TYR A 179 -14.01 -9.03 -13.06
N GLY A 180 -13.71 -9.59 -14.23
CA GLY A 180 -12.71 -9.04 -15.15
C GLY A 180 -13.02 -7.62 -15.62
N ASP A 181 -14.29 -7.22 -15.52
CA ASP A 181 -14.78 -5.90 -15.90
C ASP A 181 -15.03 -4.95 -14.72
N GLU A 182 -14.63 -5.30 -13.49
CA GLU A 182 -14.88 -4.51 -12.28
C GLU A 182 -13.77 -3.46 -12.01
N PRO A 183 -14.04 -2.14 -12.18
CA PRO A 183 -13.04 -1.09 -11.96
C PRO A 183 -12.66 -0.90 -10.48
N ALA A 184 -13.46 -1.41 -9.53
CA ALA A 184 -13.06 -1.43 -8.13
C ALA A 184 -11.88 -2.38 -7.85
N VAL A 185 -11.52 -3.29 -8.76
CA VAL A 185 -10.34 -4.13 -8.59
C VAL A 185 -9.07 -3.35 -8.93
N PHE A 186 -8.21 -3.15 -7.93
CA PHE A 186 -6.88 -2.56 -8.08
C PHE A 186 -5.96 -3.48 -8.89
N ALA A 187 -5.84 -4.72 -8.42
CA ALA A 187 -4.93 -5.72 -8.98
C ALA A 187 -5.41 -7.12 -8.60
N TRP A 188 -5.00 -8.09 -9.41
CA TRP A 188 -5.03 -9.50 -9.07
C TRP A 188 -3.64 -9.94 -8.62
N GLU A 189 -3.59 -10.61 -7.47
CA GLU A 189 -2.39 -11.23 -6.96
C GLU A 189 -2.52 -12.74 -7.01
N LEU A 190 -1.60 -13.40 -7.70
CA LEU A 190 -1.59 -14.85 -7.86
C LEU A 190 -1.61 -15.57 -6.50
N TRP A 191 -0.65 -15.24 -5.64
CA TRP A 191 -0.46 -15.91 -4.37
C TRP A 191 0.15 -14.97 -3.34
N ASN A 192 -0.24 -15.13 -2.09
CA ASN A 192 0.43 -14.51 -0.96
C ASN A 192 1.71 -15.27 -0.60
N GLU A 193 2.84 -14.56 -0.59
CA GLU A 193 4.15 -15.09 -0.16
C GLU A 193 4.52 -16.41 -0.86
N MET A 194 4.59 -16.39 -2.18
CA MET A 194 4.72 -17.61 -2.97
C MET A 194 6.00 -18.43 -2.65
N ASP A 195 7.09 -17.79 -2.26
CA ASP A 195 8.32 -18.46 -1.81
C ASP A 195 8.24 -19.06 -0.39
N ALA A 196 7.10 -18.89 0.31
CA ALA A 196 6.79 -19.59 1.55
C ALA A 196 6.05 -20.92 1.32
N VAL A 197 5.68 -21.21 0.07
CA VAL A 197 5.17 -22.52 -0.34
C VAL A 197 6.28 -23.57 -0.17
N ARG A 198 5.90 -24.78 0.26
CA ARG A 198 6.83 -25.90 0.48
C ARG A 198 7.24 -26.58 -0.82
N ASP A 199 7.69 -25.79 -1.79
CA ASP A 199 8.16 -26.26 -3.09
C ASP A 199 9.17 -25.27 -3.70
N SER A 200 10.11 -25.77 -4.51
CA SER A 200 11.13 -24.94 -5.17
C SER A 200 10.70 -24.39 -6.54
N GLU A 201 9.65 -24.94 -7.15
CA GLU A 201 9.17 -24.61 -8.50
C GLU A 201 8.36 -23.31 -8.56
N TRP A 202 8.21 -22.61 -7.44
CA TRP A 202 7.36 -21.41 -7.33
C TRP A 202 7.68 -20.35 -8.38
N LEU A 203 8.95 -20.20 -8.78
CA LEU A 203 9.38 -19.17 -9.71
C LEU A 203 8.98 -19.50 -11.16
N ASP A 204 9.18 -20.76 -11.57
CA ASP A 204 8.81 -21.19 -12.92
C ASP A 204 7.29 -21.22 -13.08
N TRP A 205 6.57 -21.65 -12.04
CA TRP A 205 5.12 -21.49 -11.98
C TRP A 205 4.69 -20.02 -12.08
N THR A 206 5.36 -19.12 -11.34
CA THR A 206 5.04 -17.68 -11.38
C THR A 206 5.28 -17.08 -12.77
N ARG A 207 6.36 -17.48 -13.46
CA ARG A 207 6.66 -17.05 -14.84
C ARG A 207 5.59 -17.48 -15.83
N GLU A 208 4.97 -18.64 -15.63
CA GLU A 208 3.87 -19.10 -16.46
C GLU A 208 2.55 -18.39 -16.11
N MET A 209 2.25 -18.22 -14.82
CA MET A 209 0.94 -17.73 -14.39
C MET A 209 0.75 -16.22 -14.49
N LEU A 210 1.81 -15.41 -14.42
CA LEU A 210 1.70 -13.96 -14.59
C LEU A 210 1.14 -13.56 -15.98
N PRO A 211 1.68 -14.07 -17.11
CA PRO A 211 1.10 -13.85 -18.44
C PRO A 211 -0.36 -14.32 -18.55
N GLU A 212 -0.67 -15.49 -17.98
CA GLU A 212 -2.02 -16.04 -17.98
C GLU A 212 -3.01 -15.21 -17.15
N LEU A 213 -2.53 -14.56 -16.08
CA LEU A 213 -3.30 -13.60 -15.30
C LEU A 213 -3.59 -12.33 -16.12
N LYS A 214 -2.57 -11.73 -16.75
CA LYS A 214 -2.76 -10.53 -17.61
C LYS A 214 -3.71 -10.79 -18.77
N ARG A 215 -3.61 -11.96 -19.40
CA ARG A 215 -4.50 -12.33 -20.51
C ARG A 215 -5.98 -12.34 -20.11
N ARG A 216 -6.27 -12.75 -18.88
CA ARG A 216 -7.63 -12.86 -18.33
C ARG A 216 -8.16 -11.56 -17.73
N PHE A 217 -7.26 -10.73 -17.20
CA PHE A 217 -7.59 -9.46 -16.57
C PHE A 217 -6.88 -8.28 -17.27
N PRO A 218 -7.13 -8.04 -18.57
CA PRO A 218 -6.34 -7.09 -19.36
C PRO A 218 -6.50 -5.63 -18.95
N ARG A 219 -7.48 -5.31 -18.09
CA ARG A 219 -7.73 -3.95 -17.58
C ARG A 219 -7.22 -3.73 -16.15
N ASN A 220 -6.73 -4.78 -15.49
CA ASN A 220 -6.23 -4.71 -14.11
C ASN A 220 -4.74 -5.02 -14.08
N LEU A 221 -4.10 -4.66 -12.97
CA LEU A 221 -2.71 -5.00 -12.69
C LEU A 221 -2.59 -6.49 -12.33
N ALA A 222 -1.56 -7.17 -12.84
CA ALA A 222 -1.17 -8.54 -12.50
C ALA A 222 0.07 -8.54 -11.63
N ILE A 223 0.01 -9.21 -10.48
CA ILE A 223 1.05 -9.12 -9.45
C ILE A 223 1.28 -10.50 -8.79
N GLN A 224 2.49 -10.73 -8.29
CA GLN A 224 2.84 -11.82 -7.38
C GLN A 224 3.62 -11.29 -6.16
N SER A 225 3.45 -11.89 -4.97
CA SER A 225 4.20 -11.52 -3.75
C SER A 225 5.18 -12.61 -3.30
N LEU A 226 6.18 -12.18 -2.52
CA LEU A 226 7.07 -13.04 -1.74
C LEU A 226 6.89 -12.74 -0.25
N GLY A 227 7.34 -13.67 0.58
CA GLY A 227 7.48 -13.53 2.02
C GLY A 227 8.30 -12.32 2.42
N SER A 228 8.20 -11.93 3.69
CA SER A 228 8.97 -10.82 4.26
C SER A 228 10.42 -10.78 3.75
N TYR A 229 10.87 -9.61 3.31
CA TYR A 229 12.24 -9.38 2.85
C TYR A 229 13.21 -9.26 4.04
N ASP A 230 13.11 -10.14 5.02
CA ASP A 230 13.74 -10.06 6.34
C ASP A 230 15.13 -10.71 6.44
N TRP A 231 15.64 -11.30 5.36
CA TRP A 231 17.03 -11.80 5.24
C TRP A 231 17.73 -11.35 3.96
N GLU A 232 19.07 -11.22 4.00
CA GLU A 232 19.86 -10.79 2.85
C GLU A 232 19.75 -11.76 1.67
N ASN A 233 19.67 -13.07 1.95
CA ASN A 233 19.52 -14.10 0.92
C ASN A 233 18.20 -14.02 0.13
N LYS A 234 17.19 -13.26 0.60
CA LYS A 234 15.94 -13.02 -0.13
C LYS A 234 16.10 -11.98 -1.25
N ARG A 235 17.19 -11.20 -1.24
CA ARG A 235 17.44 -10.10 -2.20
C ARG A 235 17.40 -10.56 -3.65
N SER A 236 17.99 -11.72 -3.94
CA SER A 236 18.01 -12.29 -5.29
C SER A 236 16.61 -12.64 -5.77
N SER A 237 15.81 -13.34 -4.96
CA SER A 237 14.43 -13.70 -5.28
C SER A 237 13.55 -12.47 -5.49
N TYR A 238 13.68 -11.46 -4.61
CA TYR A 238 12.98 -10.18 -4.76
C TYR A 238 13.37 -9.46 -6.04
N ARG A 239 14.68 -9.36 -6.34
CA ARG A 239 15.16 -8.74 -7.58
C ARG A 239 14.62 -9.46 -8.81
N THR A 240 14.68 -10.80 -8.82
CA THR A 240 14.17 -11.62 -9.91
C THR A 240 12.68 -11.37 -10.14
N LEU A 241 11.87 -11.39 -9.08
CA LEU A 241 10.42 -11.19 -9.21
C LEU A 241 10.07 -9.78 -9.68
N CYS A 242 10.72 -8.75 -9.13
CA CYS A 242 10.47 -7.35 -9.51
C CYS A 242 10.77 -7.10 -11.00
N LEU A 243 11.76 -7.83 -11.56
CA LEU A 243 12.19 -7.68 -12.95
C LEU A 243 11.37 -8.49 -13.96
N LEU A 244 10.45 -9.38 -13.55
CA LEU A 244 9.60 -10.13 -14.49
C LEU A 244 8.66 -9.17 -15.23
N GLU A 245 8.67 -9.17 -16.56
CA GLU A 245 7.89 -8.24 -17.40
C GLU A 245 6.41 -8.15 -16.99
N ASP A 246 5.75 -9.29 -16.81
CA ASP A 246 4.32 -9.38 -16.50
C ASP A 246 3.96 -9.21 -15.01
N ASN A 247 4.93 -8.91 -14.14
CA ASN A 247 4.67 -8.50 -12.76
C ASN A 247 4.60 -6.97 -12.70
N ASP A 248 3.41 -6.38 -12.79
CA ASP A 248 3.24 -4.95 -13.07
C ASP A 248 3.73 -4.02 -11.94
N VAL A 249 3.86 -4.55 -10.71
CA VAL A 249 4.23 -3.78 -9.51
C VAL A 249 5.40 -4.45 -8.78
N ALA A 250 6.42 -3.65 -8.45
CA ALA A 250 7.50 -4.08 -7.56
C ALA A 250 7.03 -3.94 -6.11
N GLN A 251 6.48 -5.01 -5.54
CA GLN A 251 6.01 -5.00 -4.16
C GLN A 251 7.00 -5.65 -3.19
N VAL A 252 6.99 -5.17 -1.95
CA VAL A 252 7.83 -5.69 -0.86
C VAL A 252 7.03 -5.88 0.42
N HIS A 253 7.35 -6.96 1.14
CA HIS A 253 6.88 -7.19 2.51
C HIS A 253 8.04 -6.89 3.47
N ARG A 254 7.86 -6.00 4.43
CA ARG A 254 8.90 -5.60 5.39
C ARG A 254 8.28 -5.26 6.74
N TYR A 255 8.77 -5.91 7.79
CA TYR A 255 8.22 -5.78 9.13
C TYR A 255 9.28 -5.36 10.15
N LEU A 256 8.83 -4.72 11.23
CA LEU A 256 9.57 -4.68 12.48
C LEU A 256 9.54 -6.09 13.08
N ASP A 257 10.68 -6.78 13.00
CA ASP A 257 10.86 -8.17 13.44
C ASP A 257 12.26 -8.31 14.04
N GLU A 258 12.36 -8.38 15.37
CA GLU A 258 13.63 -8.58 16.09
C GLU A 258 14.24 -9.98 15.88
N GLY A 259 13.53 -10.90 15.23
CA GLY A 259 14.02 -12.21 14.80
C GLY A 259 14.53 -12.26 13.35
N ALA A 260 14.42 -11.16 12.60
CA ALA A 260 14.90 -11.04 11.22
C ALA A 260 16.43 -11.06 11.12
N GLY A 261 16.97 -11.48 9.98
CA GLY A 261 18.41 -11.43 9.70
C GLY A 261 18.90 -10.02 9.37
N TRP A 262 18.08 -9.20 8.73
CA TRP A 262 18.37 -7.80 8.48
C TRP A 262 18.26 -6.96 9.76
N GLN A 263 19.37 -6.36 10.21
CA GLN A 263 19.39 -5.47 11.38
C GLN A 263 18.45 -4.27 11.25
N VAL A 264 18.21 -3.77 10.04
CA VAL A 264 17.27 -2.67 9.81
C VAL A 264 15.85 -3.02 10.26
N CYS A 265 15.46 -4.31 10.24
CA CYS A 265 14.15 -4.76 10.72
C CYS A 265 13.99 -4.68 12.24
N HIS A 266 15.06 -4.40 12.99
CA HIS A 266 15.04 -4.24 14.46
C HIS A 266 14.99 -2.76 14.87
N GLY A 267 15.14 -1.86 13.89
CA GLY A 267 15.27 -0.42 14.06
C GLY A 267 13.95 0.34 13.93
N PRO A 268 14.03 1.67 13.75
CA PRO A 268 12.86 2.51 13.53
C PRO A 268 12.02 2.07 12.32
N VAL A 269 10.70 2.18 12.43
CA VAL A 269 9.74 1.73 11.39
C VAL A 269 9.85 2.57 10.12
N ASP A 270 10.13 3.87 10.25
CA ASP A 270 10.36 4.73 9.11
C ASP A 270 11.63 4.34 8.34
N VAL A 271 12.69 3.93 9.06
CA VAL A 271 13.96 3.51 8.47
C VAL A 271 13.82 2.18 7.70
N LEU A 272 13.18 1.16 8.29
CA LEU A 272 12.95 -0.12 7.57
C LEU A 272 12.02 0.07 6.37
N GLY A 273 11.00 0.92 6.48
CA GLY A 273 10.09 1.25 5.38
C GLY A 273 10.84 1.89 4.22
N ALA A 274 11.56 2.99 4.50
CA ALA A 274 12.37 3.71 3.52
C ALA A 274 13.44 2.83 2.87
N GLN A 275 14.16 2.04 3.66
CA GLN A 275 15.22 1.15 3.16
C GLN A 275 14.67 0.10 2.19
N SER A 276 13.49 -0.48 2.48
CA SER A 276 12.87 -1.45 1.58
C SER A 276 12.50 -0.85 0.22
N VAL A 277 12.05 0.41 0.20
CA VAL A 277 11.76 1.15 -1.05
C VAL A 277 13.04 1.42 -1.82
N HIS A 278 14.10 1.88 -1.15
CA HIS A 278 15.39 2.14 -1.79
C HIS A 278 16.02 0.87 -2.39
N GLU A 279 15.88 -0.28 -1.74
CA GLU A 279 16.31 -1.56 -2.31
C GLU A 279 15.61 -1.89 -3.63
N LEU A 280 14.29 -1.67 -3.70
CA LEU A 280 13.52 -1.92 -4.91
C LEU A 280 13.81 -0.88 -6.01
N ILE A 281 14.06 0.39 -5.66
CA ILE A 281 14.57 1.40 -6.60
C ILE A 281 15.90 0.93 -7.20
N ALA A 282 16.81 0.38 -6.38
CA ALA A 282 18.10 -0.09 -6.83
C ALA A 282 18.04 -1.33 -7.74
N PHE A 283 16.91 -2.06 -7.77
CA PHE A 283 16.69 -3.10 -8.77
C PHE A 283 16.43 -2.56 -10.16
N ASP A 284 16.05 -1.28 -10.27
CA ASP A 284 15.80 -0.56 -11.52
C ASP A 284 14.77 -1.25 -12.42
N ALA A 285 13.68 -1.73 -11.81
CA ALA A 285 12.62 -2.44 -12.53
C ALA A 285 11.74 -1.52 -13.39
N GLY A 286 11.82 -0.19 -13.20
CA GLY A 286 11.00 0.78 -13.92
C GLY A 286 9.50 0.65 -13.63
N LYS A 287 9.12 0.19 -12.43
CA LYS A 287 7.73 -0.11 -12.03
C LYS A 287 7.33 0.62 -10.77
N PRO A 288 6.02 0.76 -10.49
CA PRO A 288 5.57 1.32 -9.23
C PRO A 288 6.01 0.43 -8.07
N ILE A 289 6.43 1.06 -6.97
CA ILE A 289 6.85 0.35 -5.76
C ILE A 289 5.77 0.50 -4.68
N ILE A 290 5.40 -0.62 -4.03
CA ILE A 290 4.48 -0.60 -2.88
C ILE A 290 5.08 -1.45 -1.75
N LEU A 291 5.19 -0.86 -0.55
CA LEU A 291 5.34 -1.62 0.70
C LEU A 291 3.99 -2.26 1.05
N THR A 292 3.74 -3.43 0.46
CA THR A 292 2.42 -4.08 0.42
C THR A 292 2.08 -4.79 1.72
N GLU A 293 3.07 -5.19 2.48
CA GLU A 293 2.85 -5.67 3.83
C GLU A 293 3.90 -5.09 4.77
N THR A 294 3.43 -4.54 5.87
CA THR A 294 4.25 -4.08 6.97
C THR A 294 3.52 -4.19 8.29
N GLY A 295 4.22 -3.93 9.39
CA GLY A 295 3.71 -4.09 10.73
C GLY A 295 4.82 -4.38 11.73
N ALA A 296 4.43 -4.58 12.98
CA ALA A 296 5.27 -5.12 14.02
C ALA A 296 4.84 -6.56 14.31
N VAL A 297 5.81 -7.48 14.31
CA VAL A 297 5.58 -8.90 14.59
C VAL A 297 6.44 -9.36 15.76
N LYS A 298 6.04 -10.47 16.38
CA LYS A 298 6.93 -11.24 17.26
C LYS A 298 8.08 -11.82 16.46
N PRO A 299 9.25 -12.07 17.09
CA PRO A 299 10.42 -12.62 16.42
C PRO A 299 10.08 -13.79 15.48
N ARG A 300 10.55 -13.70 14.23
CA ARG A 300 10.36 -14.69 13.16
C ARG A 300 8.89 -14.92 12.79
N HIS A 301 8.10 -13.85 12.74
CA HIS A 301 6.69 -13.91 12.36
C HIS A 301 5.85 -14.90 13.17
N THR A 302 6.17 -15.08 14.45
CA THR A 302 5.45 -16.03 15.32
C THR A 302 4.09 -15.51 15.79
N GLY A 303 3.77 -14.24 15.52
CA GLY A 303 2.48 -13.64 15.80
C GLY A 303 2.51 -12.11 15.78
N CYS A 304 1.38 -11.51 16.16
CA CYS A 304 1.23 -10.06 16.32
C CYS A 304 2.08 -9.54 17.48
N SER A 305 2.77 -8.40 17.28
CA SER A 305 3.61 -7.78 18.31
C SER A 305 2.80 -7.19 19.47
N GLU A 306 3.33 -7.28 20.69
CA GLU A 306 2.77 -6.61 21.86
C GLU A 306 2.88 -5.08 21.81
N LEU A 307 3.66 -4.52 20.88
CA LEU A 307 3.87 -3.07 20.77
C LEU A 307 2.57 -2.32 20.44
N TYR A 308 1.64 -2.93 19.69
CA TYR A 308 0.38 -2.28 19.34
C TYR A 308 -0.46 -1.89 20.57
N ALA A 309 -0.45 -2.72 21.62
CA ALA A 309 -1.15 -2.41 22.87
C ALA A 309 -0.51 -1.26 23.64
N LYS A 310 0.74 -0.90 23.32
CA LYS A 310 1.51 0.18 23.95
C LYS A 310 1.49 1.48 23.13
N ASP A 311 0.87 1.48 21.95
CA ASP A 311 0.95 2.57 20.97
C ASP A 311 -0.42 3.26 20.77
N PRO A 312 -0.99 3.92 21.79
CA PRO A 312 -2.29 4.58 21.68
C PRO A 312 -2.27 5.80 20.74
N ASP A 313 -1.09 6.34 20.46
CA ASP A 313 -0.88 7.49 19.56
C ASP A 313 -0.62 7.04 18.11
N GLY A 314 -0.42 5.75 17.86
CA GLY A 314 -0.22 5.22 16.51
C GLY A 314 1.12 5.60 15.86
N THR A 315 2.19 5.72 16.63
CA THR A 315 3.55 6.01 16.12
C THR A 315 4.01 4.98 15.09
N LEU A 316 3.73 3.69 15.32
CA LEU A 316 4.06 2.63 14.35
C LEU A 316 3.30 2.84 13.03
N LEU A 317 1.98 3.03 13.10
CA LEU A 317 1.14 3.22 11.93
C LEU A 317 1.53 4.49 11.17
N HIS A 318 1.81 5.57 11.89
CA HIS A 318 2.23 6.84 11.30
C HIS A 318 3.48 6.66 10.43
N ASP A 319 4.52 6.01 10.95
CA ASP A 319 5.76 5.78 10.22
C ASP A 319 5.54 4.84 9.02
N MET A 320 4.69 3.81 9.16
CA MET A 320 4.30 2.91 8.06
C MET A 320 3.62 3.66 6.91
N LEU A 321 2.79 4.66 7.21
CA LEU A 321 2.07 5.41 6.18
C LEU A 321 2.98 6.41 5.45
N PHE A 322 3.78 7.17 6.19
CA PHE A 322 4.52 8.30 5.63
C PHE A 322 5.84 7.88 4.99
N ALA A 323 6.65 7.05 5.65
CA ALA A 323 8.01 6.80 5.19
C ALA A 323 8.13 6.21 3.77
N PRO A 324 7.29 5.23 3.35
CA PRO A 324 7.43 4.64 2.02
C PRO A 324 7.21 5.64 0.88
N PHE A 325 6.11 6.42 0.94
CA PHE A 325 5.79 7.39 -0.11
C PHE A 325 6.87 8.45 -0.24
N PHE A 326 7.30 9.04 0.89
CA PHE A 326 8.35 10.07 0.90
C PHE A 326 9.75 9.53 0.55
N SER A 327 9.91 8.21 0.46
CA SER A 327 11.12 7.53 -0.03
C SER A 327 11.01 7.07 -1.49
N GLY A 328 9.92 7.42 -2.19
CA GLY A 328 9.73 7.15 -3.62
C GLY A 328 8.81 5.97 -3.96
N ALA A 329 8.06 5.43 -3.00
CA ALA A 329 6.98 4.48 -3.30
C ALA A 329 5.78 5.18 -3.96
N ALA A 330 4.97 4.40 -4.67
CA ALA A 330 3.77 4.88 -5.34
C ALA A 330 2.58 5.13 -4.40
N GLY A 331 2.69 4.71 -3.13
CA GLY A 331 1.66 4.87 -2.09
C GLY A 331 2.22 4.69 -0.68
N CYS A 332 1.33 4.69 0.31
CA CYS A 332 1.70 4.45 1.71
C CYS A 332 2.06 2.96 1.96
N GLY A 333 2.62 2.65 3.13
CA GLY A 333 2.77 1.27 3.57
C GLY A 333 1.42 0.68 3.99
N HIS A 334 1.21 -0.60 3.72
CA HIS A 334 -0.04 -1.29 4.03
C HIS A 334 0.14 -2.22 5.23
N VAL A 335 -0.41 -1.85 6.38
CA VAL A 335 -0.27 -2.63 7.62
C VAL A 335 -1.03 -3.96 7.52
N TRP A 336 -0.42 -5.03 8.05
CA TRP A 336 -0.95 -6.39 8.08
C TRP A 336 -1.93 -6.62 9.24
N TRP A 337 -1.51 -6.30 10.47
CA TRP A 337 -2.28 -6.52 11.70
C TRP A 337 -3.35 -5.44 11.94
N TRP A 338 -4.23 -5.19 10.97
CA TRP A 338 -5.14 -4.05 10.97
C TRP A 338 -6.06 -3.95 12.19
N ARG A 339 -6.53 -5.08 12.73
CA ARG A 339 -7.38 -5.07 13.94
C ARG A 339 -6.63 -4.51 15.14
N GLN A 340 -5.39 -4.94 15.35
CA GLN A 340 -4.56 -4.52 16.48
C GLN A 340 -3.93 -3.15 16.26
N ALA A 341 -3.50 -2.87 15.02
CA ALA A 341 -2.78 -1.65 14.66
C ALA A 341 -3.69 -0.44 14.38
N ILE A 342 -4.95 -0.67 14.02
CA ILE A 342 -5.86 0.39 13.59
C ILE A 342 -7.17 0.34 14.36
N GLU A 343 -7.88 -0.79 14.31
CA GLU A 343 -9.26 -0.86 14.80
C GLU A 343 -9.37 -0.73 16.31
N GLN A 344 -8.65 -1.58 17.05
CA GLN A 344 -8.66 -1.62 18.52
C GLN A 344 -8.25 -0.29 19.17
N PRO A 345 -7.13 0.36 18.74
CA PRO A 345 -6.74 1.66 19.27
C PRO A 345 -7.48 2.84 18.61
N ASN A 346 -8.36 2.60 17.63
CA ASN A 346 -9.12 3.61 16.89
C ASN A 346 -8.24 4.66 16.16
N LEU A 347 -7.25 4.19 15.40
CA LEU A 347 -6.24 5.03 14.74
C LEU A 347 -6.55 5.37 13.28
N TRP A 348 -7.80 5.22 12.83
CA TRP A 348 -8.22 5.48 11.45
C TRP A 348 -7.86 6.88 10.93
N HIS A 349 -7.83 7.86 11.82
CA HIS A 349 -7.53 9.25 11.47
C HIS A 349 -6.14 9.43 10.85
N HIS A 350 -5.16 8.55 11.12
CA HIS A 350 -3.83 8.60 10.49
C HIS A 350 -3.90 8.51 8.96
N PHE A 351 -4.87 7.78 8.40
CA PHE A 351 -5.09 7.74 6.95
C PHE A 351 -5.55 9.09 6.41
N ALA A 352 -6.45 9.78 7.11
CA ALA A 352 -6.86 11.14 6.76
C ALA A 352 -5.69 12.12 6.84
N ARG A 353 -4.77 11.92 7.80
CA ARG A 353 -3.55 12.73 7.92
C ARG A 353 -2.62 12.53 6.73
N PHE A 354 -2.39 11.29 6.32
CA PHE A 354 -1.60 10.98 5.14
C PHE A 354 -2.26 11.54 3.87
N ALA A 355 -3.57 11.32 3.70
CA ALA A 355 -4.33 11.83 2.56
C ALA A 355 -4.24 13.36 2.43
N ARG A 356 -4.28 14.09 3.55
CA ARG A 356 -4.05 15.55 3.57
C ARG A 356 -2.63 15.93 3.20
N ALA A 357 -1.61 15.17 3.64
CA ALA A 357 -0.21 15.44 3.30
C ALA A 357 0.06 15.31 1.78
N VAL A 358 -0.63 14.41 1.10
CA VAL A 358 -0.49 14.15 -0.35
C VAL A 358 -1.58 14.77 -1.21
N GLU A 359 -2.47 15.57 -0.62
CA GLU A 359 -3.62 16.15 -1.30
C GLU A 359 -3.20 17.03 -2.48
N GLY A 360 -3.84 16.84 -3.64
CA GLY A 360 -3.60 17.62 -4.85
C GLY A 360 -2.29 17.32 -5.58
N LEU A 361 -1.57 16.26 -5.20
CA LEU A 361 -0.39 15.81 -5.94
C LEU A 361 -0.78 15.04 -7.20
N ASP A 362 0.01 15.23 -8.26
CA ASP A 362 0.04 14.37 -9.44
C ASP A 362 1.46 13.78 -9.56
N PRO A 363 1.77 12.68 -8.84
CA PRO A 363 3.13 12.14 -8.80
C PRO A 363 3.72 11.81 -10.19
N PRO A 364 2.95 11.25 -11.15
CA PRO A 364 3.46 11.07 -12.51
C PRO A 364 3.87 12.37 -13.21
N ALA A 365 3.16 13.48 -13.01
CA ALA A 365 3.55 14.78 -13.59
C ALA A 365 4.78 15.39 -12.90
N GLU A 366 4.93 15.14 -11.60
CA GLU A 366 6.05 15.66 -10.81
C GLU A 366 7.37 14.96 -11.12
N ALA A 367 7.32 13.71 -11.58
CA ALA A 367 8.49 12.89 -11.84
C ALA A 367 9.48 12.88 -10.66
N PHE A 368 8.95 12.76 -9.43
CA PHE A 368 9.70 12.94 -8.19
C PHE A 368 10.99 12.12 -8.15
N LYS A 369 12.05 12.74 -7.64
CA LYS A 369 13.29 12.08 -7.25
C LYS A 369 13.35 11.99 -5.71
N PRO A 370 13.38 10.78 -5.13
CA PRO A 370 13.54 10.64 -3.70
C PRO A 370 14.94 11.07 -3.28
N ILE A 371 15.02 11.78 -2.15
CA ILE A 371 16.25 12.28 -1.55
C ILE A 371 16.19 12.15 -0.03
N THR A 372 17.35 12.17 0.62
CA THR A 372 17.48 12.32 2.07
C THR A 372 18.24 13.61 2.38
N ILE A 373 17.76 14.37 3.36
CA ILE A 373 18.43 15.59 3.81
C ILE A 373 19.09 15.30 5.17
N ALA A 374 20.39 15.58 5.26
CA ALA A 374 21.14 15.38 6.50
C ALA A 374 20.68 16.39 7.56
N HIS A 375 20.48 15.91 8.78
CA HIS A 375 20.15 16.72 9.95
C HIS A 375 20.65 15.97 11.20
N ASP A 376 21.05 16.72 12.22
CA ASP A 376 21.54 16.18 13.50
C ASP A 376 20.46 15.54 14.41
N ARG A 377 19.19 15.88 14.17
CA ARG A 377 18.04 15.49 15.00
C ARG A 377 16.90 14.87 14.19
N LEU A 378 16.75 15.22 12.92
CA LEU A 378 15.64 14.75 12.10
C LEU A 378 16.10 13.70 11.08
N ARG A 379 15.25 12.71 10.82
CA ARG A 379 15.28 11.92 9.58
C ARG A 379 14.37 12.61 8.58
N ILE A 380 14.93 13.05 7.46
CA ILE A 380 14.21 13.86 6.47
C ILE A 380 14.17 13.12 5.13
N TYR A 381 12.97 12.66 4.78
CA TYR A 381 12.68 11.98 3.51
C TYR A 381 11.99 12.96 2.57
N GLY A 382 12.60 13.22 1.41
CA GLY A 382 12.16 14.24 0.48
C GLY A 382 11.86 13.70 -0.91
N LEU A 383 10.92 14.33 -1.60
CA LEU A 383 10.58 14.12 -2.99
C LEU A 383 10.78 15.45 -3.74
N ALA A 384 11.81 15.50 -4.58
CA ALA A 384 12.09 16.64 -5.44
C ALA A 384 11.42 16.42 -6.81
N GLY A 385 10.33 17.13 -7.06
CA GLY A 385 9.55 17.08 -8.31
C GLY A 385 9.87 18.24 -9.24
N ARG A 386 9.14 18.30 -10.35
CA ARG A 386 9.26 19.39 -11.34
C ARG A 386 8.68 20.70 -10.81
N ASN A 387 7.53 20.63 -10.16
CA ASN A 387 6.79 21.79 -9.66
C ASN A 387 6.62 21.76 -8.14
N THR A 388 6.88 20.63 -7.50
CA THR A 388 6.70 20.48 -6.06
C THR A 388 7.95 19.90 -5.42
N PHE A 389 8.42 20.53 -4.34
CA PHE A 389 9.28 19.88 -3.36
C PHE A 389 8.44 19.51 -2.14
N LEU A 390 8.52 18.26 -1.72
CA LEU A 390 7.76 17.72 -0.60
C LEU A 390 8.71 16.97 0.33
N ALA A 391 8.65 17.19 1.63
CA ALA A 391 9.47 16.47 2.61
C ALA A 391 8.69 16.11 3.86
N TRP A 392 8.95 14.92 4.40
CA TRP A 392 8.48 14.50 5.71
C TRP A 392 9.69 14.41 6.63
N CYS A 393 9.61 15.17 7.71
CA CYS A 393 10.66 15.32 8.69
C CYS A 393 10.24 14.66 9.99
N ARG A 394 10.88 13.55 10.34
CA ARG A 394 10.60 12.74 11.53
C ARG A 394 11.68 12.99 12.58
N ASP A 395 11.30 13.26 13.83
CA ASP A 395 12.26 13.31 14.94
C ASP A 395 12.96 11.95 15.09
N ALA A 396 14.28 11.94 14.94
CA ALA A 396 15.07 10.72 14.96
C ALA A 396 15.21 10.10 16.35
N ARG A 397 15.01 10.85 17.43
CA ARG A 397 15.05 10.33 18.82
C ARG A 397 13.77 9.65 19.25
N ASN A 398 12.72 9.78 18.44
CA ASN A 398 11.42 9.20 18.71
C ASN A 398 11.20 8.04 17.74
N ASP A 399 11.30 6.83 18.26
CA ASP A 399 10.98 5.60 17.55
C ASP A 399 10.20 4.66 18.48
N TRP A 400 9.88 3.46 17.99
CA TRP A 400 9.12 2.49 18.77
C TRP A 400 9.85 2.06 20.06
N ARG A 401 11.18 2.04 20.08
CA ARG A 401 11.96 1.60 21.23
C ARG A 401 11.96 2.71 22.28
N THR A 402 12.28 3.95 21.88
CA THR A 402 12.31 5.06 22.82
C THR A 402 10.93 5.39 23.39
N GLU A 403 9.89 5.44 22.54
CA GLU A 403 8.54 5.81 22.98
C GLU A 403 7.80 4.65 23.66
N LEU A 404 7.80 3.44 23.06
CA LEU A 404 6.91 2.35 23.49
C LEU A 404 7.58 1.35 24.46
N VAL A 405 8.91 1.29 24.50
CA VAL A 405 9.66 0.40 25.40
C VAL A 405 10.27 1.17 26.56
N GLU A 406 10.98 2.27 26.27
CA GLU A 406 11.71 3.05 27.27
C GLU A 406 10.84 4.13 27.93
N GLY A 407 9.72 4.50 27.31
CA GLY A 407 8.77 5.48 27.85
C GLY A 407 9.21 6.93 27.70
N TYR A 408 10.19 7.21 26.83
CA TYR A 408 10.59 8.58 26.51
C TYR A 408 9.50 9.26 25.69
N ARG A 409 8.91 10.32 26.26
CA ARG A 409 7.93 11.12 25.55
C ARG A 409 8.61 11.96 24.46
N PRO A 410 7.94 12.20 23.32
CA PRO A 410 8.43 13.15 22.32
C PRO A 410 8.59 14.55 22.90
N ASP A 411 9.69 15.20 22.51
CA ASP A 411 9.93 16.60 22.80
C ASP A 411 9.08 17.49 21.88
N THR A 412 8.88 18.75 22.25
CA THR A 412 8.49 19.77 21.26
C THR A 412 9.74 20.53 20.88
N LEU A 413 10.24 20.31 19.66
CA LEU A 413 11.36 21.04 19.09
C LEU A 413 10.88 22.40 18.59
N SER A 414 11.61 23.46 18.91
CA SER A 414 11.32 24.83 18.46
C SER A 414 12.38 25.35 17.52
N ASP A 415 11.96 26.17 16.55
CA ASP A 415 12.83 26.84 15.57
C ASP A 415 13.82 25.90 14.87
N VAL A 416 13.34 24.72 14.48
CA VAL A 416 14.15 23.70 13.82
C VAL A 416 14.53 24.18 12.42
N ARG A 417 15.82 24.40 12.19
CA ARG A 417 16.37 24.86 10.92
C ARG A 417 16.68 23.67 10.01
N ILE A 418 15.99 23.58 8.88
CA ILE A 418 16.26 22.59 7.84
C ILE A 418 16.98 23.28 6.67
N ASP A 419 18.19 22.81 6.38
CA ASP A 419 18.99 23.31 5.27
C ASP A 419 18.49 22.73 3.94
N LEU A 420 18.12 23.61 3.02
CA LEU A 420 17.65 23.30 1.67
C LEU A 420 18.59 23.91 0.61
N SER A 421 19.80 24.33 0.98
CA SER A 421 20.74 25.02 0.09
C SER A 421 21.23 24.16 -1.07
N SER A 422 21.22 22.84 -0.90
CA SER A 422 21.50 21.87 -1.96
C SER A 422 20.34 21.70 -2.95
N MET A 423 19.16 22.24 -2.63
CA MET A 423 17.96 22.19 -3.47
C MET A 423 17.84 23.46 -4.31
N ARG A 424 17.27 23.32 -5.51
CA ARG A 424 16.99 24.46 -6.41
C ARG A 424 15.69 25.16 -6.02
N ILE A 425 15.66 25.73 -4.81
CA ILE A 425 14.48 26.45 -4.30
C ILE A 425 14.76 27.95 -4.28
N PRO A 426 13.90 28.79 -4.90
CA PRO A 426 14.07 30.24 -4.88
C PRO A 426 14.10 30.80 -3.46
N ALA A 427 14.96 31.79 -3.23
CA ALA A 427 14.90 32.56 -1.99
C ALA A 427 13.54 33.24 -1.85
N GLY A 428 12.96 33.22 -0.65
CA GLY A 428 11.62 33.77 -0.39
C GLY A 428 10.46 32.87 -0.82
N ALA A 429 10.71 31.66 -1.35
CA ALA A 429 9.66 30.70 -1.66
C ALA A 429 8.79 30.42 -0.43
N SER A 430 7.46 30.39 -0.63
CA SER A 430 6.50 30.05 0.41
C SER A 430 6.57 28.56 0.72
N VAL A 431 6.61 28.22 2.00
CA VAL A 431 6.62 26.85 2.49
C VAL A 431 5.33 26.62 3.28
N GLN A 432 4.54 25.66 2.83
CA GLN A 432 3.42 25.14 3.60
C GLN A 432 3.95 24.09 4.56
N LEU A 433 3.67 24.28 5.84
CA LEU A 433 3.97 23.33 6.90
C LEU A 433 2.67 22.65 7.32
N TYR A 434 2.69 21.34 7.46
CA TYR A 434 1.56 20.56 7.93
C TYR A 434 2.00 19.63 9.05
N ASP A 435 1.42 19.82 10.22
CA ASP A 435 1.58 18.93 11.37
C ASP A 435 0.47 17.85 11.33
N PRO A 436 0.81 16.60 10.96
CA PRO A 436 -0.17 15.53 10.88
C PRO A 436 -0.64 15.05 12.27
N TRP A 437 0.03 15.38 13.36
CA TRP A 437 -0.37 14.96 14.70
C TRP A 437 -1.50 15.84 15.26
N THR A 438 -1.52 17.12 14.89
CA THR A 438 -2.55 18.07 15.33
C THR A 438 -3.51 18.53 14.24
N ASP A 439 -3.31 18.07 12.99
CA ASP A 439 -4.04 18.51 11.79
C ASP A 439 -3.92 19.99 11.45
N ARG A 440 -2.81 20.61 11.85
CA ARG A 440 -2.63 22.06 11.68
C ARG A 440 -1.73 22.37 10.53
N GLN A 441 -2.13 23.36 9.75
CA GLN A 441 -1.31 23.95 8.71
C GLN A 441 -0.78 25.31 9.19
N SER A 442 0.45 25.62 8.79
CA SER A 442 1.03 26.94 8.93
C SER A 442 1.88 27.25 7.70
N GLN A 443 2.41 28.47 7.63
CA GLN A 443 3.24 28.91 6.52
C GLN A 443 4.50 29.60 7.03
N THR A 444 5.58 29.43 6.28
CA THR A 444 6.85 30.12 6.48
C THR A 444 7.49 30.39 5.12
N THR A 445 8.69 30.93 5.09
CA THR A 445 9.43 31.19 3.84
C THR A 445 10.85 30.68 3.91
N VAL A 446 11.40 30.34 2.75
CA VAL A 446 12.82 29.99 2.63
C VAL A 446 13.66 31.26 2.76
N ARG A 447 14.59 31.26 3.72
CA ARG A 447 15.52 32.36 4.00
C ARG A 447 16.95 31.83 4.10
N ASN A 448 17.88 32.42 3.35
CA ASN A 448 19.29 32.01 3.33
C ASN A 448 19.45 30.49 3.10
N GLY A 449 18.76 29.96 2.09
CA GLY A 449 18.81 28.55 1.70
C GLY A 449 18.15 27.57 2.68
N ALA A 450 17.43 28.04 3.70
CA ALA A 450 16.85 27.15 4.71
C ALA A 450 15.43 27.55 5.08
N VAL A 451 14.73 26.62 5.70
CA VAL A 451 13.43 26.83 6.33
C VAL A 451 13.54 26.66 7.84
N VAL A 452 12.85 27.50 8.59
CA VAL A 452 12.73 27.36 10.05
C VAL A 452 11.32 26.87 10.35
N VAL A 453 11.25 25.68 10.96
CA VAL A 453 10.01 25.08 11.45
C VAL A 453 9.80 25.56 12.89
N PRO A 454 8.74 26.34 13.18
CA PRO A 454 8.58 26.98 14.48
C PRO A 454 8.32 25.98 15.60
N SER A 455 7.65 24.86 15.29
CA SER A 455 7.34 23.79 16.25
C SER A 455 7.24 22.45 15.53
N LEU A 456 7.89 21.42 16.08
CA LEU A 456 7.81 20.03 15.63
C LEU A 456 7.72 19.12 16.86
N HIS A 457 6.70 18.28 16.93
CA HIS A 457 6.55 17.32 18.03
C HIS A 457 7.14 15.94 17.69
N ARG A 458 6.53 15.21 16.76
CA ARG A 458 7.05 13.92 16.26
C ARG A 458 7.48 14.00 14.81
N SER A 459 6.66 14.64 13.98
CA SER A 459 6.99 14.88 12.58
C SER A 459 6.26 16.08 12.01
N ILE A 460 6.74 16.56 10.86
CA ILE A 460 6.06 17.59 10.08
C ILE A 460 6.24 17.33 8.58
N VAL A 461 5.27 17.73 7.78
CA VAL A 461 5.37 17.74 6.32
C VAL A 461 5.64 19.17 5.85
N LEU A 462 6.60 19.33 4.95
CA LEU A 462 6.92 20.57 4.28
C LEU A 462 6.58 20.43 2.80
N ARG A 463 5.84 21.40 2.25
CA ARG A 463 5.52 21.48 0.83
C ARG A 463 5.89 22.85 0.28
N ILE A 464 6.62 22.86 -0.82
CA ILE A 464 7.05 24.07 -1.53
C ILE A 464 6.65 23.91 -2.98
N ALA A 465 5.82 24.83 -3.48
CA ALA A 465 5.56 24.93 -4.91
C ALA A 465 6.76 25.63 -5.57
N SER A 466 7.51 24.91 -6.39
CA SER A 466 8.53 25.46 -7.27
C SER A 466 7.87 25.87 -8.58
N THR A 467 7.89 27.17 -8.91
CA THR A 467 7.38 27.68 -10.19
C THR A 467 8.43 27.66 -11.31
N ILE A 468 9.63 27.14 -11.05
CA ILE A 468 10.72 27.13 -12.04
C ILE A 468 10.83 25.71 -12.61
N PRO A 469 10.53 25.51 -13.91
CA PRO A 469 10.74 24.24 -14.57
C PRO A 469 12.19 23.82 -14.44
N SER A 470 12.43 22.57 -14.04
CA SER A 470 13.70 21.89 -14.26
C SER A 470 13.97 21.86 -15.78
N THR A 471 14.73 22.82 -16.30
CA THR A 471 15.22 22.77 -17.68
C THR A 471 16.14 21.55 -17.82
N ARG A 472 15.82 20.75 -18.83
CA ARG A 472 16.31 19.39 -19.18
C ARG A 472 17.76 19.10 -18.86
#